data_AF-A0AAJ0EWC7-F1
#
_entry.id   AF-A0AAJ0EWC7-F1
#
_cell.length_a   1.000
_cell.length_b   1.000
_cell.length_c   1.000
_cell.angle_alpha   90.00
_cell.angle_beta   90.00
_cell.angle_gamma   90.00
#
_symmetry.space_group_name_H-M   'P 1'
#
loop_
_entity.id
_entity.type
_entity.pdbx_description
1 polymer ?
#
loop_
_entity_poly.entity_id
_entity_poly.type
_entity_poly.pdbx_seq_one_letter_code
_entity_poly.pdbx_strand_id
1 'polypeptide(L)'
;MEAAAAAAAWAVAVGLALINVTFAWVSSWIPVWLVVDCLATTWVVCHSLVTNFILPASREMPIWTVRPLPSDLVTACALLGIYFFVAFHTFGCLVSAWLYCSRIMRHGYRMPKGALVRQKRVMQALPDAAAARHWFDLGFRPNLCRHCLRTADLEGGEGPGSFLDRMYHGKTNKGVDLGCIAFFDHYCWWLWVPVCLQTQKSYLLFTVWILVFHLYSLGVLCWPMVSFGTRWPYPPVVVAAGSLPFVILWVKKAPFRGQWVNQGLRNQTHKETTAYIRNLPQQAWPMGIAGPNGLEHVTVGFNPWDLGAMGNLRAVLGDNIWEWPFFWRTPRRVREFGAHPDWDLPFGPRWDQFMEDRALVLPDGISLAPLPLALRNDSSRRRRGWTSED
;
A
#
# COMPACT_ATOMS: atom_id res chain seq x y z
N MET A 1 -23.20 46.10 10.06
CA MET A 1 -22.37 45.08 10.71
C MET A 1 -22.47 43.72 10.02
N GLU A 2 -23.66 43.23 9.68
CA GLU A 2 -23.86 41.93 9.00
C GLU A 2 -23.15 41.82 7.65
N ALA A 3 -23.20 42.86 6.81
CA ALA A 3 -22.51 42.87 5.52
C ALA A 3 -20.98 42.74 5.65
N ALA A 4 -20.39 43.37 6.68
CA ALA A 4 -18.95 43.27 6.95
C ALA A 4 -18.55 41.87 7.46
N ALA A 5 -19.39 41.26 8.31
CA ALA A 5 -19.18 39.90 8.78
C ALA A 5 -19.30 38.87 7.63
N ALA A 6 -20.29 39.05 6.74
CA ALA A 6 -20.46 38.21 5.56
C ALA A 6 -19.27 38.33 4.59
N ALA A 7 -18.78 39.54 4.34
CA ALA A 7 -17.60 39.78 3.51
C ALA A 7 -16.33 39.14 4.10
N ALA A 8 -16.13 39.24 5.42
CA ALA A 8 -15.01 38.60 6.11
C ALA A 8 -15.08 37.06 6.05
N ALA A 9 -16.26 36.48 6.28
CA ALA A 9 -16.48 35.03 6.16
C ALA A 9 -16.22 34.53 4.74
N TRP A 10 -16.68 35.27 3.72
CA TRP A 10 -16.40 34.98 2.32
C TRP A 10 -14.90 35.05 2.02
N ALA A 11 -14.20 36.09 2.47
CA ALA A 11 -12.77 36.24 2.25
C ALA A 11 -11.96 35.11 2.90
N VAL A 12 -12.32 34.69 4.12
CA VAL A 12 -11.70 33.53 4.79
C VAL A 12 -11.98 32.24 4.02
N ALA A 13 -13.23 32.02 3.57
CA ALA A 13 -13.59 30.83 2.81
C ALA A 13 -12.84 30.75 1.47
N VAL A 14 -12.75 31.87 0.74
CA VAL A 14 -11.98 31.97 -0.50
C VAL A 14 -10.49 31.77 -0.24
N GLY A 15 -9.94 32.40 0.80
CA GLY A 15 -8.54 32.23 1.20
C GLY A 15 -8.21 30.76 1.51
N LEU A 16 -9.05 30.09 2.29
CA LEU A 16 -8.90 28.65 2.58
C LEU A 16 -9.03 27.80 1.31
N ALA A 17 -9.97 28.12 0.41
CA ALA A 17 -10.10 27.41 -0.85
C ALA A 17 -8.84 27.55 -1.72
N LEU A 18 -8.27 28.76 -1.82
CA LEU A 18 -7.03 29.02 -2.56
C LEU A 18 -5.83 28.29 -1.93
N ILE A 19 -5.73 28.31 -0.60
CA ILE A 19 -4.70 27.55 0.13
C ILE A 19 -4.84 26.06 -0.17
N ASN A 20 -6.05 25.51 -0.13
CA ASN A 20 -6.30 24.10 -0.40
C ASN A 20 -5.99 23.71 -1.85
N VAL A 21 -6.37 24.55 -2.82
CA VAL A 21 -6.05 24.33 -4.25
C VAL A 21 -4.55 24.39 -4.49
N THR A 22 -3.87 25.41 -3.94
CA THR A 22 -2.42 25.57 -4.05
C THR A 22 -1.70 24.40 -3.40
N PHE A 23 -2.12 24.01 -2.19
CA PHE A 23 -1.58 22.86 -1.48
C PHE A 23 -1.78 21.58 -2.28
N ALA A 24 -2.98 21.33 -2.82
CA ALA A 24 -3.26 20.17 -3.65
C ALA A 24 -2.42 20.15 -4.94
N TRP A 25 -2.25 21.32 -5.57
CA TRP A 25 -1.42 21.46 -6.77
C TRP A 25 0.05 21.19 -6.48
N VAL A 26 0.66 21.85 -5.48
CA VAL A 26 2.05 21.59 -5.05
C VAL A 26 2.21 20.11 -4.65
N SER A 27 1.23 19.59 -3.91
CA SER A 27 1.20 18.20 -3.46
C SER A 27 1.17 17.20 -4.61
N SER A 28 0.56 17.55 -5.74
CA SER A 28 0.55 16.69 -6.93
C SER A 28 1.94 16.46 -7.52
N TRP A 29 2.90 17.37 -7.27
CA TRP A 29 4.28 17.27 -7.74
C TRP A 29 5.21 16.51 -6.80
N ILE A 30 4.71 16.02 -5.66
CA ILE A 30 5.54 15.35 -4.65
C ILE A 30 6.39 14.19 -5.21
N PRO A 31 5.88 13.31 -6.08
CA PRO A 31 6.73 12.28 -6.70
C PRO A 31 7.93 12.84 -7.47
N VAL A 32 7.78 14.00 -8.12
CA VAL A 32 8.86 14.67 -8.86
C VAL A 32 9.86 15.28 -7.87
N TRP A 33 9.37 16.00 -6.86
CA TRP A 33 10.22 16.57 -5.81
C TRP A 33 11.01 15.50 -5.07
N LEU A 34 10.41 14.34 -4.82
CA LEU A 34 11.07 13.19 -4.23
C LEU A 34 12.24 12.70 -5.09
N VAL A 35 12.09 12.63 -6.41
CA VAL A 35 13.21 12.25 -7.31
C VAL A 35 14.30 13.30 -7.28
N VAL A 36 13.94 14.59 -7.36
CA VAL A 36 14.91 15.69 -7.32
C VAL A 36 15.70 15.66 -6.01
N ASP A 37 15.02 15.51 -4.88
CA ASP A 37 15.62 15.40 -3.56
C ASP A 37 16.57 14.19 -3.44
N CYS A 38 16.12 13.03 -3.92
CA CYS A 38 16.92 11.81 -3.97
C CYS A 38 18.20 11.98 -4.81
N LEU A 39 18.08 12.55 -6.02
CA LEU A 39 19.22 12.79 -6.91
C LEU A 39 20.16 13.85 -6.37
N ALA A 40 19.63 14.95 -5.83
CA ALA A 40 20.42 16.01 -5.23
C ALA A 40 21.19 15.49 -4.02
N THR A 41 20.53 14.77 -3.11
CA THR A 41 21.17 14.17 -1.94
C THR A 41 22.24 13.15 -2.34
N THR A 42 21.97 12.32 -3.35
CA THR A 42 22.96 11.40 -3.95
C THR A 42 24.17 12.13 -4.47
N TRP A 43 23.96 13.18 -5.25
CA TRP A 43 25.05 14.00 -5.76
C TRP A 43 25.87 14.62 -4.62
N VAL A 44 25.21 15.23 -3.61
CA VAL A 44 25.88 15.87 -2.48
C VAL A 44 26.71 14.88 -1.65
N VAL A 45 26.15 13.71 -1.32
CA VAL A 45 26.85 12.67 -0.55
C VAL A 45 28.05 12.12 -1.32
N CYS A 46 27.83 11.72 -2.58
CA CYS A 46 28.90 11.19 -3.42
C CYS A 46 29.99 12.23 -3.67
N HIS A 47 29.61 13.47 -3.99
CA HIS A 47 30.55 14.57 -4.16
C HIS A 47 31.36 14.75 -2.88
N SER A 48 30.71 14.89 -1.72
CA SER A 48 31.41 15.08 -0.44
C SER A 48 32.41 13.96 -0.13
N LEU A 49 32.00 12.69 -0.24
CA LEU A 49 32.89 11.55 0.03
C LEU A 49 34.07 11.49 -0.96
N VAL A 50 33.79 11.69 -2.26
CA VAL A 50 34.80 11.56 -3.31
C VAL A 50 35.77 12.73 -3.30
N THR A 51 35.27 13.97 -3.28
CA THR A 51 36.12 15.16 -3.43
C THR A 51 36.80 15.57 -2.13
N ASN A 52 36.18 15.35 -0.97
CA ASN A 52 36.77 15.76 0.31
C ASN A 52 37.65 14.69 0.95
N PHE A 53 37.46 13.40 0.65
CA PHE A 53 38.21 12.32 1.32
C PHE A 53 38.96 11.42 0.35
N ILE A 54 38.28 10.83 -0.64
CA ILE A 54 38.88 9.79 -1.49
C ILE A 54 39.94 10.38 -2.44
N LEU A 55 39.61 11.42 -3.20
CA LEU A 55 40.55 12.06 -4.13
C LEU A 55 41.76 12.67 -3.38
N PRO A 56 41.58 13.42 -2.27
CA PRO A 56 42.68 13.93 -1.47
C PRO A 56 43.62 12.86 -0.91
N ALA A 57 43.09 11.73 -0.46
CA ALA A 57 43.91 10.63 0.03
C ALA A 57 44.70 9.93 -1.10
N SER A 58 44.15 9.90 -2.32
CA SER A 58 44.77 9.26 -3.48
C SER A 58 45.85 10.09 -4.19
N ARG A 59 45.89 11.41 -3.97
CA ARG A 59 46.83 12.33 -4.65
C ARG A 59 48.00 12.70 -3.75
N GLU A 60 49.13 13.00 -4.36
CA GLU A 60 50.17 13.79 -3.70
C GLU A 60 49.63 15.21 -3.50
N MET A 61 49.16 15.45 -2.30
CA MET A 61 48.59 16.73 -1.88
C MET A 61 49.75 17.65 -1.44
N PRO A 62 49.72 18.95 -1.79
CA PRO A 62 50.74 19.90 -1.34
C PRO A 62 50.88 19.89 0.17
N ILE A 63 52.11 20.04 0.70
CA ILE A 63 52.42 19.96 2.14
C ILE A 63 51.56 20.91 3.01
N TRP A 64 51.07 22.02 2.45
CA TRP A 64 50.19 22.97 3.15
C TRP A 64 48.73 22.56 3.24
N THR A 65 48.35 21.42 2.66
CA THR A 65 46.99 20.87 2.81
C THR A 65 46.99 19.80 3.89
N VAL A 66 46.00 19.86 4.79
CA VAL A 66 45.82 18.85 5.83
C VAL A 66 45.49 17.54 5.13
N ARG A 67 46.43 16.59 5.13
CA ARG A 67 46.22 15.29 4.52
C ARG A 67 45.22 14.49 5.36
N PRO A 68 44.20 13.87 4.76
CA PRO A 68 43.34 12.94 5.47
C PRO A 68 44.19 11.82 6.09
N LEU A 69 43.79 11.34 7.27
CA LEU A 69 44.41 10.17 7.85
C LEU A 69 44.15 8.95 6.95
N PRO A 70 45.03 7.94 6.90
CA PRO A 70 44.77 6.71 6.13
C PRO A 70 43.45 6.02 6.50
N SER A 71 43.03 6.16 7.77
CA SER A 71 41.72 5.71 8.27
C SER A 71 40.53 6.40 7.58
N ASP A 72 40.70 7.64 7.13
CA ASP A 72 39.63 8.42 6.51
C ASP A 72 39.30 7.92 5.10
N LEU A 73 40.30 7.43 4.36
CA LEU A 73 40.08 6.81 3.06
C LEU A 73 39.25 5.52 3.20
N VAL A 74 39.65 4.64 4.12
CA VAL A 74 38.92 3.38 4.37
C VAL A 74 37.50 3.68 4.84
N THR A 75 37.35 4.65 5.75
CA THR A 75 36.04 5.08 6.24
C THR A 75 35.17 5.65 5.12
N ALA A 76 35.70 6.54 4.28
CA ALA A 76 34.97 7.13 3.16
C ALA A 76 34.52 6.07 2.14
N CYS A 77 35.39 5.10 1.81
CA CYS A 77 35.05 3.99 0.94
C CYS A 77 33.96 3.08 1.54
N ALA A 78 34.05 2.77 2.83
CA ALA A 78 33.02 1.99 3.52
C ALA A 78 31.68 2.73 3.57
N LEU A 79 31.70 4.03 3.90
CA LEU A 79 30.51 4.88 3.92
C LEU A 79 29.86 4.96 2.54
N LEU A 80 30.66 5.06 1.48
CA LEU A 80 30.18 5.07 0.09
C LEU A 80 29.56 3.72 -0.32
N GLY A 81 30.17 2.61 0.07
CA GLY A 81 29.63 1.27 -0.19
C GLY A 81 28.27 1.03 0.46
N ILE A 82 28.15 1.37 1.76
CA ILE A 82 26.88 1.31 2.49
C ILE A 82 25.86 2.31 1.89
N TYR A 83 26.31 3.49 1.47
CA TYR A 83 25.45 4.48 0.82
C TYR A 83 24.79 3.92 -0.43
N PHE A 84 25.56 3.28 -1.32
CA PHE A 84 25.01 2.69 -2.55
C PHE A 84 24.05 1.55 -2.26
N PHE A 85 24.29 0.76 -1.21
CA PHE A 85 23.34 -0.27 -0.75
C PHE A 85 22.00 0.35 -0.33
N VAL A 86 22.03 1.41 0.50
CA VAL A 86 20.83 2.13 0.93
C VAL A 86 20.12 2.78 -0.27
N ALA A 87 20.85 3.47 -1.14
CA ALA A 87 20.32 4.11 -2.34
C ALA A 87 19.66 3.10 -3.28
N PHE A 88 20.30 1.96 -3.53
CA PHE A 88 19.77 0.87 -4.35
C PHE A 88 18.44 0.34 -3.80
N HIS A 89 18.31 0.18 -2.49
CA HIS A 89 17.06 -0.25 -1.89
C HIS A 89 15.96 0.81 -1.93
N THR A 90 16.30 2.08 -1.67
CA THR A 90 15.34 3.19 -1.77
C THR A 90 14.82 3.35 -3.19
N PHE A 91 15.72 3.49 -4.17
CA PHE A 91 15.33 3.68 -5.58
C PHE A 91 14.72 2.43 -6.19
N GLY A 92 15.23 1.26 -5.83
CA GLY A 92 14.70 -0.01 -6.32
C GLY A 92 13.25 -0.26 -5.90
N CYS A 93 12.87 0.10 -4.66
CA CYS A 93 11.47 0.06 -4.23
C CYS A 93 10.59 0.97 -5.11
N LEU A 94 11.04 2.21 -5.36
CA LEU A 94 10.29 3.20 -6.13
C LEU A 94 10.15 2.77 -7.60
N VAL A 95 11.26 2.37 -8.23
CA VAL A 95 11.30 1.85 -9.60
C VAL A 95 10.40 0.62 -9.73
N SER A 96 10.49 -0.34 -8.81
CA SER A 96 9.62 -1.52 -8.81
C SER A 96 8.14 -1.11 -8.79
N ALA A 97 7.74 -0.22 -7.88
CA ALA A 97 6.36 0.24 -7.78
C ALA A 97 5.88 0.96 -9.05
N TRP A 98 6.72 1.82 -9.65
CA TRP A 98 6.41 2.51 -10.90
C TRP A 98 6.34 1.60 -12.11
N LEU A 99 7.20 0.60 -12.20
CA LEU A 99 7.14 -0.39 -13.27
C LEU A 99 5.83 -1.17 -13.23
N TYR A 100 5.39 -1.60 -12.05
CA TYR A 100 4.08 -2.23 -11.90
C TYR A 100 2.91 -1.27 -12.16
N CYS A 101 2.99 -0.04 -11.66
CA CYS A 101 1.99 1.00 -11.95
C CYS A 101 1.84 1.22 -13.46
N SER A 102 2.95 1.41 -14.17
CA SER A 102 2.97 1.59 -15.62
C SER A 102 2.36 0.40 -16.36
N ARG A 103 2.65 -0.84 -15.91
CA ARG A 103 2.04 -2.05 -16.47
C ARG A 103 0.52 -2.08 -16.26
N ILE A 104 0.05 -1.78 -15.05
CA ILE A 104 -1.38 -1.74 -14.72
C ILE A 104 -2.09 -0.67 -15.56
N MET A 105 -1.51 0.53 -15.66
CA MET A 105 -2.09 1.63 -16.43
C MET A 105 -2.16 1.34 -17.93
N ARG A 106 -1.20 0.60 -18.49
CA ARG A 106 -1.11 0.33 -19.95
C ARG A 106 -1.84 -0.94 -20.38
N HIS A 107 -1.88 -1.95 -19.52
CA HIS A 107 -2.33 -3.29 -19.88
C HIS A 107 -3.38 -3.87 -18.92
N GLY A 108 -3.86 -3.07 -17.97
CA GLY A 108 -4.70 -3.56 -16.89
C GLY A 108 -3.95 -4.42 -15.87
N TYR A 109 -4.62 -4.75 -14.78
CA TYR A 109 -4.09 -5.64 -13.77
C TYR A 109 -4.07 -7.09 -14.26
N ARG A 110 -2.90 -7.75 -14.16
CA ARG A 110 -2.74 -9.17 -14.47
C ARG A 110 -2.61 -9.98 -13.19
N MET A 111 -3.40 -11.04 -13.10
CA MET A 111 -3.33 -11.99 -11.99
C MET A 111 -1.96 -12.67 -11.92
N PRO A 112 -1.49 -13.05 -10.72
CA PRO A 112 -0.31 -13.89 -10.57
C PRO A 112 -0.43 -15.18 -11.38
N LYS A 113 0.70 -15.68 -11.90
CA LYS A 113 0.75 -16.93 -12.66
C LYS A 113 0.25 -18.09 -11.80
N GLY A 114 -0.69 -18.87 -12.34
CA GLY A 114 -1.27 -20.02 -11.65
C GLY A 114 -2.50 -19.72 -10.79
N ALA A 115 -2.99 -18.47 -10.77
CA ALA A 115 -4.25 -18.15 -10.11
C ALA A 115 -5.42 -18.90 -10.78
N LEU A 116 -6.18 -19.64 -9.98
CA LEU A 116 -7.35 -20.40 -10.39
C LEU A 116 -8.60 -19.53 -10.35
N VAL A 117 -9.06 -19.15 -11.54
CA VAL A 117 -10.25 -18.36 -11.81
C VAL A 117 -11.50 -19.25 -11.75
N ARG A 118 -11.95 -19.61 -10.55
CA ARG A 118 -13.17 -20.40 -10.36
C ARG A 118 -13.78 -20.17 -8.99
N GLN A 119 -15.03 -20.57 -8.84
CA GLN A 119 -15.69 -20.61 -7.53
C GLN A 119 -14.90 -21.51 -6.56
N LYS A 120 -14.64 -20.98 -5.37
CA LYS A 120 -13.90 -21.67 -4.31
C LYS A 120 -14.83 -22.07 -3.18
N ARG A 121 -14.34 -22.96 -2.30
CA ARG A 121 -15.11 -23.44 -1.14
C ARG A 121 -15.49 -22.29 -0.22
N VAL A 122 -14.61 -21.31 -0.08
CA VAL A 122 -14.88 -20.08 0.65
C VAL A 122 -14.53 -18.91 -0.25
N MET A 123 -15.43 -17.95 -0.38
CA MET A 123 -15.19 -16.72 -1.14
C MET A 123 -15.99 -15.53 -0.61
N GLN A 124 -15.35 -14.39 -0.51
CA GLN A 124 -15.93 -13.06 -0.32
C GLN A 124 -16.57 -12.52 -1.60
N ALA A 125 -15.99 -12.85 -2.75
CA ALA A 125 -16.50 -12.48 -4.07
C ALA A 125 -17.62 -13.41 -4.55
N LEU A 126 -18.43 -12.98 -5.51
CA LEU A 126 -19.36 -13.88 -6.21
C LEU A 126 -19.01 -14.01 -7.69
N PRO A 127 -19.28 -15.19 -8.28
CA PRO A 127 -18.85 -15.50 -9.64
C PRO A 127 -19.57 -14.70 -10.72
N ASP A 128 -20.84 -14.32 -10.49
CA ASP A 128 -21.65 -13.62 -11.49
C ASP A 128 -22.74 -12.73 -10.89
N ALA A 129 -23.39 -11.96 -11.77
CA ALA A 129 -24.44 -11.01 -11.40
C ALA A 129 -25.74 -11.68 -10.94
N ALA A 130 -26.03 -12.92 -11.36
CA ALA A 130 -27.24 -13.64 -10.97
C ALA A 130 -27.12 -14.18 -9.54
N ALA A 131 -25.98 -14.80 -9.21
CA ALA A 131 -25.62 -15.21 -7.86
C ALA A 131 -25.65 -14.01 -6.90
N ALA A 132 -25.09 -12.88 -7.35
CA ALA A 132 -25.15 -11.65 -6.56
C ALA A 132 -26.56 -11.10 -6.39
N ARG A 133 -27.40 -11.14 -7.44
CA ARG A 133 -28.79 -10.69 -7.36
C ARG A 133 -29.57 -11.49 -6.32
N HIS A 134 -29.42 -12.81 -6.29
CA HIS A 134 -30.04 -13.65 -5.27
C HIS A 134 -29.68 -13.17 -3.84
N TRP A 135 -28.42 -12.85 -3.61
CA TRP A 135 -27.96 -12.35 -2.32
C TRP A 135 -28.46 -10.94 -2.00
N PHE A 136 -28.51 -10.06 -3.01
CA PHE A 136 -29.12 -8.74 -2.87
C PHE A 136 -30.59 -8.80 -2.46
N ASP A 137 -31.36 -9.73 -3.04
CA ASP A 137 -32.78 -9.92 -2.71
C ASP A 137 -32.99 -10.41 -1.27
N LEU A 138 -32.01 -11.12 -0.71
CA LEU A 138 -31.95 -11.52 0.70
C LEU A 138 -31.43 -10.42 1.63
N GLY A 139 -31.03 -9.27 1.08
CA GLY A 139 -30.46 -8.15 1.83
C GLY A 139 -28.96 -8.26 2.12
N PHE A 140 -28.27 -9.25 1.54
CA PHE A 140 -26.81 -9.38 1.59
C PHE A 140 -26.14 -8.61 0.46
N ARG A 141 -24.86 -8.25 0.64
CA ARG A 141 -24.09 -7.50 -0.36
C ARG A 141 -22.71 -8.13 -0.59
N PRO A 142 -22.63 -9.15 -1.45
CA PRO A 142 -21.40 -9.87 -1.77
C PRO A 142 -20.38 -8.97 -2.49
N ASN A 143 -19.09 -9.31 -2.43
CA ASN A 143 -18.08 -8.54 -3.15
C ASN A 143 -18.22 -8.70 -4.68
N LEU A 144 -18.80 -7.72 -5.35
CA LEU A 144 -19.03 -7.69 -6.80
C LEU A 144 -18.72 -6.31 -7.39
N CYS A 145 -17.96 -6.29 -8.50
CA CYS A 145 -17.77 -5.09 -9.32
C CYS A 145 -18.68 -5.10 -10.55
N ARG A 146 -19.70 -4.23 -10.59
CA ARG A 146 -20.63 -4.16 -11.73
C ARG A 146 -20.00 -3.47 -12.94
N HIS A 147 -19.03 -2.59 -12.74
CA HIS A 147 -18.31 -1.92 -13.82
C HIS A 147 -17.47 -2.93 -14.60
N CYS A 148 -16.59 -3.66 -13.93
CA CYS A 148 -15.73 -4.66 -14.57
C CYS A 148 -16.52 -5.87 -15.09
N LEU A 149 -17.66 -6.23 -14.50
CA LEU A 149 -18.54 -7.25 -15.08
C LEU A 149 -19.17 -6.82 -16.42
N ARG A 150 -19.43 -5.52 -16.61
CA ARG A 150 -20.01 -4.99 -17.85
C ARG A 150 -18.99 -4.81 -18.95
N THR A 151 -17.72 -4.66 -18.60
CA THR A 151 -16.61 -4.42 -19.53
C THR A 151 -15.70 -5.63 -19.73
N ALA A 152 -15.93 -6.73 -19.02
CA ALA A 152 -15.15 -7.95 -19.17
C ALA A 152 -15.40 -8.58 -20.55
N ASP A 153 -14.35 -8.66 -21.36
CA ASP A 153 -14.32 -9.52 -22.53
C ASP A 153 -13.89 -10.93 -22.07
N LEU A 154 -14.88 -11.80 -21.87
CA LEU A 154 -14.68 -13.17 -21.42
C LEU A 154 -13.97 -14.04 -22.48
N GLU A 155 -13.98 -13.63 -23.76
CA GLU A 155 -13.39 -14.38 -24.87
C GLU A 155 -11.98 -13.86 -25.24
N GLY A 156 -11.75 -12.55 -25.12
CA GLY A 156 -10.45 -11.90 -25.41
C GLY A 156 -9.46 -11.89 -24.25
N GLY A 157 -9.86 -12.31 -23.04
CA GLY A 157 -8.99 -12.30 -21.85
C GLY A 157 -8.73 -10.90 -21.28
N GLU A 158 -9.45 -9.88 -21.74
CA GLU A 158 -9.37 -8.51 -21.23
C GLU A 158 -10.38 -8.32 -20.09
N GLY A 159 -9.86 -8.41 -18.86
CA GLY A 159 -10.55 -8.04 -17.63
C GLY A 159 -10.94 -9.25 -16.78
N PRO A 160 -10.32 -9.48 -15.62
CA PRO A 160 -10.85 -10.47 -14.69
C PRO A 160 -12.23 -9.99 -14.22
N GLY A 161 -13.25 -10.82 -14.46
CA GLY A 161 -14.45 -10.78 -13.63
C GLY A 161 -14.02 -10.78 -12.15
N SER A 162 -14.74 -10.07 -11.29
CA SER A 162 -14.37 -9.89 -9.88
C SER A 162 -14.60 -11.15 -9.04
N PHE A 163 -14.24 -12.34 -9.52
CA PHE A 163 -14.60 -13.63 -8.92
C PHE A 163 -13.56 -14.16 -7.90
N LEU A 164 -12.48 -13.43 -7.65
CA LEU A 164 -11.50 -13.73 -6.59
C LEU A 164 -11.70 -12.82 -5.37
N ASP A 165 -11.33 -13.32 -4.21
CA ASP A 165 -11.40 -12.60 -2.95
C ASP A 165 -10.48 -11.39 -2.92
N ARG A 166 -10.92 -10.37 -2.18
CA ARG A 166 -10.15 -9.14 -1.93
C ARG A 166 -9.72 -8.43 -3.21
N MET A 167 -10.51 -8.60 -4.27
CA MET A 167 -10.47 -7.78 -5.47
C MET A 167 -11.26 -6.51 -5.22
N TYR A 168 -10.67 -5.35 -5.47
CA TYR A 168 -11.36 -4.06 -5.37
C TYR A 168 -11.11 -3.23 -6.62
N HIS A 169 -12.13 -2.50 -7.05
CA HIS A 169 -12.03 -1.60 -8.19
C HIS A 169 -11.26 -0.34 -7.77
N GLY A 170 -10.22 0.00 -8.54
CA GLY A 170 -9.33 1.11 -8.24
C GLY A 170 -9.45 2.22 -9.28
N LYS A 171 -9.31 3.46 -8.81
CA LYS A 171 -9.14 4.64 -9.67
C LYS A 171 -7.94 5.45 -9.20
N THR A 172 -7.28 6.14 -10.13
CA THR A 172 -6.30 7.16 -9.78
C THR A 172 -6.99 8.38 -9.17
N ASN A 173 -6.20 9.28 -8.54
CA ASN A 173 -6.76 10.54 -8.05
C ASN A 173 -7.23 11.50 -9.16
N LYS A 174 -6.89 11.24 -10.42
CA LYS A 174 -7.44 11.94 -11.59
C LYS A 174 -8.67 11.25 -12.18
N GLY A 175 -9.17 10.20 -11.53
CA GLY A 175 -10.34 9.44 -11.99
C GLY A 175 -10.04 8.42 -13.08
N VAL A 176 -8.79 8.27 -13.52
CA VAL A 176 -8.40 7.21 -14.48
C VAL A 176 -8.70 5.84 -13.85
N ASP A 177 -9.47 5.03 -14.57
CA ASP A 177 -9.84 3.69 -14.15
C ASP A 177 -8.64 2.73 -14.20
N LEU A 178 -8.46 1.97 -13.12
CA LEU A 178 -7.42 0.94 -12.99
C LEU A 178 -8.01 -0.49 -13.06
N GLY A 179 -9.33 -0.61 -13.11
CA GLY A 179 -10.05 -1.87 -13.05
C GLY A 179 -10.03 -2.53 -11.67
N CYS A 180 -10.46 -3.78 -11.61
CA CYS A 180 -10.38 -4.60 -10.40
C CYS A 180 -8.95 -5.11 -10.19
N ILE A 181 -8.37 -4.74 -9.06
CA ILE A 181 -7.01 -5.09 -8.69
C ILE A 181 -7.02 -5.95 -7.41
N ALA A 182 -6.24 -7.03 -7.41
CA ALA A 182 -6.09 -7.87 -6.24
C ALA A 182 -5.45 -7.11 -5.08
N PHE A 183 -6.06 -7.22 -3.91
CA PHE A 183 -5.58 -6.62 -2.68
C PHE A 183 -5.41 -5.10 -2.79
N PHE A 184 -6.25 -4.44 -3.60
CA PHE A 184 -6.16 -3.00 -3.79
C PHE A 184 -6.50 -2.26 -2.50
N ASP A 185 -5.53 -1.48 -2.02
CA ASP A 185 -5.63 -0.71 -0.79
C ASP A 185 -6.07 0.72 -1.10
N HIS A 186 -5.26 1.43 -1.87
CA HIS A 186 -5.54 2.78 -2.35
C HIS A 186 -4.62 3.13 -3.53
N TYR A 187 -4.94 4.21 -4.25
CA TYR A 187 -3.97 4.86 -5.13
C TYR A 187 -3.19 5.92 -4.35
N CYS A 188 -1.91 5.65 -4.11
CA CYS A 188 -1.03 6.56 -3.40
C CYS A 188 -0.64 7.72 -4.34
N TRP A 189 -1.26 8.89 -4.16
CA TRP A 189 -0.88 10.07 -4.94
C TRP A 189 0.54 10.56 -4.66
N TRP A 190 1.05 10.34 -3.44
CA TRP A 190 2.41 10.74 -3.05
C TRP A 190 3.50 10.08 -3.89
N LEU A 191 3.20 8.90 -4.43
CA LEU A 191 4.13 8.12 -5.24
C LEU A 191 3.59 7.87 -6.64
N TRP A 192 2.38 8.32 -6.98
CA TRP A 192 1.67 7.94 -8.22
C TRP A 192 1.65 6.43 -8.49
N VAL A 193 1.31 5.63 -7.46
CA VAL A 193 1.20 4.17 -7.60
C VAL A 193 -0.08 3.62 -6.97
N PRO A 194 -0.74 2.64 -7.59
CA PRO A 194 -1.69 1.81 -6.86
C PRO A 194 -0.94 0.98 -5.83
N VAL A 195 -1.36 1.03 -4.58
CA VAL A 195 -0.91 0.13 -3.51
C VAL A 195 -1.82 -1.08 -3.55
N CYS A 196 -1.26 -2.20 -4.04
CA CYS A 196 -1.99 -3.43 -4.31
C CYS A 196 -1.08 -4.64 -4.10
N LEU A 197 -1.59 -5.85 -4.33
CA LEU A 197 -0.86 -7.09 -4.10
C LEU A 197 0.61 -7.06 -4.60
N GLN A 198 0.84 -6.59 -5.82
CA GLN A 198 2.18 -6.60 -6.46
C GLN A 198 3.10 -5.47 -5.97
N THR A 199 2.54 -4.32 -5.60
CA THR A 199 3.29 -3.13 -5.22
C THR A 199 3.42 -2.93 -3.71
N GLN A 200 2.60 -3.64 -2.92
CA GLN A 200 2.49 -3.49 -1.46
C GLN A 200 3.83 -3.61 -0.75
N LYS A 201 4.63 -4.64 -1.08
CA LYS A 201 5.96 -4.82 -0.48
C LYS A 201 6.89 -3.65 -0.80
N SER A 202 6.99 -3.29 -2.08
CA SER A 202 7.84 -2.18 -2.52
C SER A 202 7.40 -0.85 -1.89
N TYR A 203 6.09 -0.62 -1.78
CA TYR A 203 5.51 0.54 -1.11
C TYR A 203 5.91 0.60 0.37
N LEU A 204 5.68 -0.48 1.13
CA LEU A 204 6.00 -0.52 2.56
C LEU A 204 7.51 -0.36 2.80
N LEU A 205 8.34 -1.09 2.05
CA LEU A 205 9.79 -0.97 2.15
C LEU A 205 10.28 0.43 1.80
N PHE A 206 9.71 1.08 0.79
CA PHE A 206 10.05 2.46 0.44
C PHE A 206 9.87 3.40 1.63
N THR A 207 8.78 3.26 2.41
CA THR A 207 8.53 4.13 3.59
C THR A 207 9.61 4.03 4.67
N VAL A 208 10.28 2.88 4.77
CA VAL A 208 11.38 2.65 5.72
C VAL A 208 12.71 3.11 5.09
N TRP A 209 12.97 2.69 3.86
CA TRP A 209 14.23 2.97 3.18
C TRP A 209 14.43 4.45 2.90
N ILE A 210 13.37 5.22 2.61
CA ILE A 210 13.49 6.67 2.43
C ILE A 210 13.93 7.36 3.73
N LEU A 211 13.48 6.89 4.89
CA LEU A 211 13.91 7.41 6.19
C LEU A 211 15.38 7.04 6.44
N VAL A 212 15.76 5.79 6.21
CA VAL A 212 17.14 5.32 6.34
C VAL A 212 18.08 6.10 5.41
N PHE A 213 17.68 6.31 4.15
CA PHE A 213 18.42 7.09 3.17
C PHE A 213 18.74 8.49 3.67
N HIS A 214 17.74 9.21 4.18
CA HIS A 214 17.93 10.57 4.67
C HIS A 214 18.78 10.65 5.93
N LEU A 215 18.50 9.77 6.92
CA LEU A 215 19.28 9.73 8.16
C LEU A 215 20.74 9.35 7.91
N TYR A 216 20.96 8.36 7.04
CA TYR A 216 22.31 7.93 6.68
C TYR A 216 23.05 9.02 5.90
N SER A 217 22.39 9.67 4.93
CA SER A 217 22.95 10.80 4.17
C SER A 217 23.34 11.96 5.11
N LEU A 218 22.47 12.30 6.06
CA LEU A 218 22.77 13.33 7.05
C LEU A 218 23.99 12.94 7.90
N GLY A 219 24.05 11.69 8.38
CA GLY A 219 25.20 11.20 9.15
C GLY A 219 26.52 11.32 8.39
N VAL A 220 26.53 10.91 7.12
CA VAL A 220 27.70 11.04 6.23
C VAL A 220 28.10 12.51 6.03
N LEU A 221 27.14 13.42 5.89
CA LEU A 221 27.42 14.83 5.65
C LEU A 221 27.83 15.58 6.93
N CYS A 222 27.39 15.13 8.09
CA CYS A 222 27.86 15.63 9.39
C CYS A 222 29.28 15.15 9.74
N TRP A 223 29.73 14.02 9.19
CA TRP A 223 31.07 13.49 9.47
C TRP A 223 32.22 14.48 9.17
N PRO A 224 32.24 15.20 8.01
CA PRO A 224 33.18 16.29 7.77
C PRO A 224 33.24 17.37 8.85
N MET A 225 32.12 17.63 9.55
CA MET A 225 32.07 18.67 10.60
C MET A 225 32.87 18.29 11.83
N VAL A 226 33.01 17.00 12.11
CA VAL A 226 33.79 16.48 13.24
C VAL A 226 35.23 16.14 12.85
N SER A 227 35.50 16.03 11.54
CA SER A 227 36.85 15.80 11.00
C SER A 227 37.58 17.13 10.84
N PHE A 228 38.49 17.44 11.79
CA PHE A 228 39.37 18.61 11.71
C PHE A 228 40.14 18.62 10.37
N GLY A 229 39.90 19.61 9.51
CA GLY A 229 40.68 19.82 8.28
C GLY A 229 39.88 20.17 7.02
N THR A 230 38.57 19.97 7.00
CA THR A 230 37.76 20.30 5.81
C THR A 230 37.29 21.76 5.84
N ARG A 231 37.67 22.56 4.84
CA ARG A 231 37.36 24.02 4.78
C ARG A 231 35.91 24.33 4.36
N TRP A 232 35.08 23.33 4.06
CA TRP A 232 33.80 23.52 3.35
C TRP A 232 32.61 22.62 3.79
N PRO A 233 32.39 22.29 5.08
CA PRO A 233 31.35 21.31 5.43
C PRO A 233 29.91 21.85 5.45
N TYR A 234 29.69 23.17 5.47
CA TYR A 234 28.37 23.72 5.85
C TYR A 234 27.27 23.63 4.77
N PRO A 235 27.48 24.02 3.50
CA PRO A 235 26.39 24.01 2.52
C PRO A 235 25.77 22.61 2.28
N PRO A 236 26.56 21.52 2.14
CA PRO A 236 26.04 20.16 2.03
C PRO A 236 25.17 19.73 3.22
N VAL A 237 25.61 20.07 4.43
CA VAL A 237 24.89 19.75 5.68
C VAL A 237 23.57 20.51 5.75
N VAL A 238 23.57 21.80 5.39
CA VAL A 238 22.35 22.62 5.39
C VAL A 238 21.31 22.07 4.41
N VAL A 239 21.74 21.61 3.22
CA VAL A 239 20.83 21.00 2.23
C VAL A 239 20.22 19.70 2.78
N ALA A 240 21.03 18.80 3.34
CA ALA A 240 20.53 17.53 3.90
C ALA A 240 19.71 17.72 5.18
N ALA A 241 20.08 18.69 6.02
CA ALA A 241 19.30 19.07 7.18
C ALA A 241 17.99 19.75 6.78
N GLY A 242 17.93 20.43 5.64
CA GLY A 242 16.72 21.03 5.07
C GLY A 242 15.71 19.99 4.56
N SER A 243 16.17 18.87 4.00
CA SER A 243 15.29 17.80 3.53
C SER A 243 14.74 16.92 4.65
N LEU A 244 15.44 16.81 5.79
CA LEU A 244 15.01 15.97 6.93
C LEU A 244 13.65 16.36 7.54
N PRO A 245 13.36 17.65 7.86
CA PRO A 245 12.05 18.08 8.32
C PRO A 245 10.94 17.77 7.32
N PHE A 246 11.23 17.88 6.02
CA PHE A 246 10.28 17.57 4.96
C PHE A 246 9.94 16.07 4.96
N VAL A 247 10.94 15.20 5.06
CA VAL A 247 10.77 13.75 5.17
C VAL A 247 10.08 13.35 6.49
N ILE A 248 10.41 13.99 7.61
CA ILE A 248 9.77 13.72 8.91
C ILE A 248 8.31 14.19 8.90
N LEU A 249 8.02 15.36 8.34
CA LEU A 249 6.65 15.85 8.15
C LEU A 249 5.88 14.92 7.23
N TRP A 250 6.50 14.43 6.15
CA TRP A 250 5.93 13.42 5.27
C TRP A 250 5.65 12.12 6.01
N VAL A 251 6.60 11.59 6.78
CA VAL A 251 6.42 10.34 7.56
C VAL A 251 5.37 10.49 8.66
N LYS A 252 5.28 11.66 9.31
CA LYS A 252 4.28 11.93 10.36
C LYS A 252 2.88 12.19 9.79
N LYS A 253 2.77 12.86 8.65
CA LYS A 253 1.47 13.20 8.04
C LYS A 253 0.96 12.11 7.11
N ALA A 254 1.85 11.37 6.45
CA ALA A 254 1.46 10.18 5.72
C ALA A 254 1.04 9.10 6.73
N PRO A 255 -0.01 8.33 6.43
CA PRO A 255 -0.51 7.29 7.32
C PRO A 255 0.42 6.06 7.35
N PHE A 256 1.75 6.19 7.23
CA PHE A 256 2.68 5.07 7.13
C PHE A 256 2.57 4.11 8.30
N ARG A 257 2.45 4.62 9.53
CA ARG A 257 2.17 3.78 10.71
C ARG A 257 0.88 2.98 10.52
N GLY A 258 -0.19 3.64 10.06
CA GLY A 258 -1.46 2.99 9.76
C GLY A 258 -1.33 1.93 8.67
N GLN A 259 -0.53 2.19 7.63
CA GLN A 259 -0.27 1.23 6.56
C GLN A 259 0.51 0.02 7.08
N TRP A 260 1.58 0.20 7.83
CA TRP A 260 2.32 -0.91 8.44
C TRP A 260 1.44 -1.74 9.38
N VAL A 261 0.62 -1.09 10.21
CA VAL A 261 -0.31 -1.78 11.12
C VAL A 261 -1.36 -2.57 10.33
N ASN A 262 -2.04 -1.95 9.38
CA ASN A 262 -3.16 -2.59 8.68
C ASN A 262 -2.65 -3.62 7.67
N GLN A 263 -1.77 -3.20 6.76
CA GLN A 263 -1.29 -4.03 5.67
C GLN A 263 -0.26 -5.07 6.12
N GLY A 264 0.70 -4.64 6.94
CA GLY A 264 1.82 -5.48 7.39
C GLY A 264 1.45 -6.39 8.56
N LEU A 265 0.81 -5.85 9.60
CA LEU A 265 0.57 -6.58 10.85
C LEU A 265 -0.81 -7.22 10.94
N ARG A 266 -1.85 -6.65 10.30
CA ARG A 266 -3.24 -7.14 10.40
C ARG A 266 -3.75 -7.82 9.13
N ASN A 267 -2.97 -7.81 8.04
CA ASN A 267 -3.39 -8.33 6.74
C ASN A 267 -4.74 -7.74 6.29
N GLN A 268 -4.87 -6.42 6.38
CA GLN A 268 -6.07 -5.66 6.02
C GLN A 268 -5.74 -4.56 5.00
N THR A 269 -6.64 -4.36 4.05
CA THR A 269 -6.59 -3.21 3.14
C THR A 269 -7.38 -2.03 3.70
N HIS A 270 -7.11 -0.82 3.21
CA HIS A 270 -7.85 0.37 3.56
C HIS A 270 -9.34 0.24 3.21
N LYS A 271 -9.65 -0.36 2.05
CA LYS A 271 -11.01 -0.72 1.67
C LYS A 271 -11.67 -1.62 2.71
N GLU A 272 -10.96 -2.58 3.27
CA GLU A 272 -11.52 -3.42 4.35
C GLU A 272 -11.73 -2.65 5.65
N THR A 273 -10.81 -1.76 6.02
CA THR A 273 -10.97 -0.97 7.25
C THR A 273 -12.07 0.08 7.15
N THR A 274 -12.30 0.67 5.98
CA THR A 274 -13.29 1.73 5.79
C THR A 274 -14.66 1.20 5.39
N ALA A 275 -14.71 0.14 4.58
CA ALA A 275 -15.96 -0.43 4.09
C ALA A 275 -16.60 -1.38 5.10
N TYR A 276 -15.83 -2.22 5.82
CA TYR A 276 -16.39 -3.17 6.80
C TYR A 276 -16.68 -2.56 8.18
N ILE A 277 -16.38 -1.27 8.37
CA ILE A 277 -16.73 -0.48 9.57
C ILE A 277 -17.88 0.49 9.29
N ARG A 278 -18.09 0.92 8.03
CA ARG A 278 -19.12 1.93 7.74
C ARG A 278 -20.51 1.37 8.06
N ASN A 279 -21.14 1.96 9.08
CA ASN A 279 -22.50 1.68 9.56
C ASN A 279 -22.69 0.40 10.40
N LEU A 280 -21.61 -0.24 10.85
CA LEU A 280 -21.67 -1.34 11.81
C LEU A 280 -20.92 -0.97 13.10
N PRO A 281 -21.46 -1.31 14.29
CA PRO A 281 -20.78 -1.06 15.56
C PRO A 281 -19.51 -1.89 15.72
N GLN A 282 -19.33 -2.95 14.92
CA GLN A 282 -18.17 -3.83 14.92
C GLN A 282 -17.77 -4.16 13.48
N GLN A 283 -16.48 -4.44 13.26
CA GLN A 283 -15.97 -4.89 11.97
C GLN A 283 -16.61 -6.23 11.59
N ALA A 284 -17.05 -6.37 10.34
CA ALA A 284 -17.73 -7.55 9.86
C ALA A 284 -17.29 -7.92 8.44
N TRP A 285 -16.87 -9.16 8.24
CA TRP A 285 -16.45 -9.68 6.94
C TRP A 285 -17.52 -10.63 6.38
N PRO A 286 -18.20 -10.25 5.27
CA PRO A 286 -19.13 -11.12 4.59
C PRO A 286 -18.36 -12.16 3.78
N MET A 287 -18.73 -13.43 3.96
CA MET A 287 -18.11 -14.60 3.35
C MET A 287 -19.19 -15.52 2.79
N GLY A 288 -18.94 -16.14 1.66
CA GLY A 288 -19.68 -17.27 1.13
C GLY A 288 -18.96 -18.56 1.45
N ILE A 289 -19.70 -19.54 1.96
CA ILE A 289 -19.20 -20.88 2.25
C ILE A 289 -19.99 -21.89 1.42
N ALA A 290 -19.31 -22.69 0.63
CA ALA A 290 -19.93 -23.76 -0.15
C ALA A 290 -20.51 -24.83 0.80
N GLY A 291 -21.81 -25.03 0.71
CA GLY A 291 -22.56 -26.07 1.39
C GLY A 291 -23.30 -26.99 0.41
N PRO A 292 -24.05 -27.99 0.92
CA PRO A 292 -24.76 -28.98 0.09
C PRO A 292 -25.76 -28.35 -0.89
N ASN A 293 -26.32 -27.20 -0.53
CA ASN A 293 -27.36 -26.50 -1.29
C ASN A 293 -26.84 -25.23 -1.99
N GLY A 294 -25.52 -25.10 -2.16
CA GLY A 294 -24.89 -23.91 -2.77
C GLY A 294 -24.13 -23.05 -1.76
N LEU A 295 -23.85 -21.79 -2.11
CA LEU A 295 -23.12 -20.87 -1.24
C LEU A 295 -24.02 -20.32 -0.14
N GLU A 296 -23.62 -20.54 1.10
CA GLU A 296 -24.21 -19.92 2.28
C GLU A 296 -23.49 -18.63 2.64
N HIS A 297 -24.24 -17.55 2.86
CA HIS A 297 -23.67 -16.28 3.31
C HIS A 297 -23.49 -16.28 4.83
N VAL A 298 -22.28 -15.95 5.27
CA VAL A 298 -21.86 -15.86 6.67
C VAL A 298 -21.17 -14.52 6.91
N THR A 299 -21.42 -13.91 8.06
CA THR A 299 -20.71 -12.70 8.49
C THR A 299 -19.89 -13.02 9.72
N VAL A 300 -18.58 -12.76 9.67
CA VAL A 300 -17.69 -12.96 10.82
C VAL A 300 -17.21 -11.62 11.40
N GLY A 301 -17.13 -11.54 12.73
CA GLY A 301 -16.68 -10.34 13.46
C GLY A 301 -15.16 -10.18 13.54
N PHE A 302 -14.40 -10.83 12.67
CA PHE A 302 -12.94 -10.86 12.68
C PHE A 302 -12.36 -11.00 11.27
N ASN A 303 -11.11 -10.57 11.07
CA ASN A 303 -10.45 -10.71 9.77
C ASN A 303 -10.12 -12.19 9.51
N PRO A 304 -10.75 -12.84 8.52
CA PRO A 304 -10.55 -14.26 8.28
C PRO A 304 -9.15 -14.58 7.74
N TRP A 305 -8.44 -13.59 7.19
CA TRP A 305 -7.07 -13.75 6.67
C TRP A 305 -5.98 -13.33 7.66
N ASP A 306 -6.31 -13.02 8.92
CA ASP A 306 -5.30 -12.64 9.91
C ASP A 306 -4.49 -13.85 10.39
N LEU A 307 -3.26 -13.98 9.91
CA LEU A 307 -2.31 -15.05 10.25
C LEU A 307 -1.54 -14.76 11.54
N GLY A 308 -1.93 -13.72 12.30
CA GLY A 308 -1.13 -13.14 13.37
C GLY A 308 0.01 -12.26 12.84
N ALA A 309 0.59 -11.42 13.70
CA ALA A 309 1.54 -10.38 13.29
C ALA A 309 2.72 -10.93 12.46
N MET A 310 3.37 -12.00 12.92
CA MET A 310 4.51 -12.60 12.22
C MET A 310 4.08 -13.31 10.92
N GLY A 311 2.93 -14.01 10.93
CA GLY A 311 2.38 -14.66 9.73
C GLY A 311 2.03 -13.65 8.64
N ASN A 312 1.46 -12.51 9.05
CA ASN A 312 1.12 -11.41 8.14
C ASN A 312 2.36 -10.72 7.58
N LEU A 313 3.38 -10.47 8.41
CA LEU A 313 4.66 -9.94 7.94
C LEU A 313 5.33 -10.88 6.95
N ARG A 314 5.36 -12.20 7.24
CA ARG A 314 5.89 -13.20 6.29
C ARG A 314 5.12 -13.21 4.98
N ALA A 315 3.79 -13.09 5.04
CA ALA A 315 2.97 -13.03 3.85
C ALA A 315 3.28 -11.80 2.97
N VAL A 316 3.57 -10.64 3.57
CA VAL A 316 3.82 -9.36 2.86
C VAL A 316 5.28 -9.18 2.45
N LEU A 317 6.24 -9.57 3.30
CA LEU A 317 7.66 -9.29 3.12
C LEU A 317 8.46 -10.49 2.61
N GLY A 318 7.93 -11.71 2.75
CA GLY A 318 8.61 -12.96 2.38
C GLY A 318 8.78 -13.90 3.58
N ASP A 319 8.94 -15.19 3.29
CA ASP A 319 8.94 -16.24 4.31
C ASP A 319 10.12 -16.13 5.28
N ASN A 320 11.28 -15.73 4.74
CA ASN A 320 12.53 -15.57 5.48
C ASN A 320 12.76 -14.10 5.82
N ILE A 321 13.12 -13.82 7.08
CA ILE A 321 13.40 -12.46 7.57
C ILE A 321 14.52 -11.78 6.75
N TRP A 322 15.52 -12.56 6.31
CA TRP A 322 16.62 -12.08 5.47
C TRP A 322 16.16 -11.55 4.11
N GLU A 323 14.97 -11.93 3.63
CA GLU A 323 14.42 -11.47 2.36
C GLU A 323 13.59 -10.19 2.48
N TRP A 324 13.25 -9.79 3.70
CA TRP A 324 12.41 -8.65 3.98
C TRP A 324 12.95 -7.34 3.42
N PRO A 325 14.25 -6.97 3.59
CA PRO A 325 14.75 -5.70 3.07
C PRO A 325 14.75 -5.62 1.53
N PHE A 326 14.69 -6.75 0.83
CA PHE A 326 14.89 -6.84 -0.61
C PHE A 326 13.58 -6.70 -1.38
N PHE A 327 13.40 -5.56 -2.06
CA PHE A 327 12.18 -5.24 -2.81
C PHE A 327 11.90 -6.18 -3.99
N TRP A 328 12.93 -6.80 -4.56
CA TRP A 328 12.80 -7.72 -5.70
C TRP A 328 12.38 -9.14 -5.30
N ARG A 329 12.41 -9.48 -4.00
CA ARG A 329 11.93 -10.78 -3.54
C ARG A 329 10.42 -10.78 -3.50
N THR A 330 9.80 -11.53 -4.41
CA THR A 330 8.34 -11.71 -4.48
C THR A 330 7.84 -12.38 -3.20
N PRO A 331 6.94 -11.74 -2.45
CA PRO A 331 6.45 -12.30 -1.18
C PRO A 331 5.46 -13.44 -1.42
N ARG A 332 5.29 -14.30 -0.41
CA ARG A 332 4.42 -15.48 -0.47
C ARG A 332 3.00 -15.13 -0.92
N ARG A 333 2.42 -14.06 -0.39
CA ARG A 333 1.06 -13.61 -0.74
C ARG A 333 0.90 -13.36 -2.24
N VAL A 334 1.93 -12.85 -2.93
CA VAL A 334 1.87 -12.62 -4.38
C VAL A 334 1.96 -13.93 -5.15
N ARG A 335 2.80 -14.88 -4.69
CA ARG A 335 3.00 -16.18 -5.37
C ARG A 335 1.80 -17.10 -5.23
N GLU A 336 1.14 -17.08 -4.07
CA GLU A 336 0.05 -18.01 -3.73
C GLU A 336 -1.35 -17.46 -4.03
N PHE A 337 -1.47 -16.16 -4.34
CA PHE A 337 -2.78 -15.55 -4.56
C PHE A 337 -3.54 -16.26 -5.66
N GLY A 338 -4.68 -16.84 -5.30
CA GLY A 338 -5.53 -17.58 -6.21
C GLY A 338 -5.05 -18.99 -6.56
N ALA A 339 -3.85 -19.40 -6.18
CA ALA A 339 -3.26 -20.66 -6.62
C ALA A 339 -3.88 -21.90 -5.94
N HIS A 340 -4.43 -21.74 -4.73
CA HIS A 340 -5.04 -22.85 -4.01
C HIS A 340 -6.45 -23.18 -4.53
N PRO A 341 -6.85 -24.45 -4.63
CA PRO A 341 -8.18 -24.84 -5.12
C PRO A 341 -9.34 -24.32 -4.25
N ASP A 342 -9.12 -24.20 -2.94
CA ASP A 342 -10.18 -23.93 -1.97
C ASP A 342 -10.27 -22.49 -1.47
N TRP A 343 -9.22 -21.69 -1.66
CA TRP A 343 -9.12 -20.31 -1.17
C TRP A 343 -8.17 -19.47 -2.03
N ASP A 344 -8.30 -18.15 -1.99
CA ASP A 344 -7.40 -17.22 -2.69
C ASP A 344 -6.20 -16.79 -1.86
N LEU A 345 -6.39 -16.68 -0.55
CA LEU A 345 -5.34 -16.44 0.42
C LEU A 345 -5.56 -17.35 1.64
N PRO A 346 -4.49 -17.76 2.33
CA PRO A 346 -4.61 -18.64 3.47
C PRO A 346 -5.43 -17.96 4.55
N PHE A 347 -6.36 -18.71 5.13
CA PHE A 347 -7.11 -18.28 6.28
C PHE A 347 -6.26 -18.36 7.56
N GLY A 348 -6.62 -17.55 8.54
CA GLY A 348 -5.96 -17.50 9.84
C GLY A 348 -6.58 -18.43 10.87
N PRO A 349 -5.92 -18.63 12.03
CA PRO A 349 -6.37 -19.56 13.06
C PRO A 349 -7.79 -19.30 13.57
N ARG A 350 -8.22 -18.02 13.60
CA ARG A 350 -9.59 -17.66 14.01
C ARG A 350 -10.65 -18.14 13.04
N TRP A 351 -10.32 -18.23 11.75
CA TRP A 351 -11.21 -18.78 10.76
C TRP A 351 -11.31 -20.29 10.88
N ASP A 352 -10.17 -20.96 11.10
CA ASP A 352 -10.15 -22.41 11.32
C ASP A 352 -11.00 -22.80 12.53
N GLN A 353 -10.84 -22.09 13.65
CA GLN A 353 -11.68 -22.26 14.85
C GLN A 353 -13.16 -22.03 14.54
N PHE A 354 -13.49 -20.97 13.79
CA PHE A 354 -14.88 -20.70 13.39
C PHE A 354 -15.48 -21.85 12.58
N MET A 355 -14.71 -22.45 11.67
CA MET A 355 -15.16 -23.59 10.86
C MET A 355 -15.31 -24.86 11.69
N GLU A 356 -14.43 -25.10 12.67
CA GLU A 356 -14.54 -26.22 13.63
C GLU A 356 -15.78 -26.08 14.52
N ASP A 357 -15.96 -24.92 15.15
CA ASP A 357 -17.12 -24.63 16.00
C ASP A 357 -18.43 -24.82 15.21
N ARG A 358 -18.44 -24.35 13.96
CA ARG A 358 -19.57 -24.51 13.05
C ARG A 358 -19.82 -25.96 12.67
N ALA A 359 -18.79 -26.79 12.54
CA ALA A 359 -18.96 -28.21 12.22
C ALA A 359 -19.50 -29.02 13.41
N LEU A 360 -19.22 -28.57 14.64
CA LEU A 360 -19.71 -29.20 15.88
C LEU A 360 -21.17 -28.86 16.17
N VAL A 361 -21.64 -27.70 15.72
CA VAL A 361 -23.07 -27.36 15.71
C VAL A 361 -23.69 -28.06 14.49
N LEU A 362 -24.35 -29.20 14.71
CA LEU A 362 -25.25 -29.79 13.69
C LEU A 362 -26.14 -28.66 13.17
N PRO A 363 -26.16 -28.38 11.85
CA PRO A 363 -27.06 -27.37 11.36
C PRO A 363 -28.47 -27.90 11.60
N ASP A 364 -29.23 -27.26 12.49
CA ASP A 364 -30.69 -27.30 12.39
C ASP A 364 -30.98 -26.93 10.94
N GLY A 365 -31.59 -27.87 10.20
CA GLY A 365 -31.75 -27.77 8.75
C GLY A 365 -32.13 -26.35 8.38
N ILE A 366 -31.25 -25.66 7.65
CA ILE A 366 -31.42 -24.25 7.32
C ILE A 366 -32.78 -24.12 6.66
N SER A 367 -33.73 -23.50 7.37
CA SER A 367 -35.03 -23.22 6.81
C SER A 367 -34.82 -22.23 5.66
N LEU A 368 -34.98 -22.73 4.43
CA LEU A 368 -35.04 -21.94 3.20
C LEU A 368 -36.33 -21.08 3.14
N ALA A 369 -37.08 -20.96 4.25
CA ALA A 369 -38.24 -20.10 4.31
C ALA A 369 -37.80 -18.66 4.05
N PRO A 370 -38.37 -18.00 3.02
CA PRO A 370 -38.09 -16.60 2.78
C PRO A 370 -38.40 -15.79 4.04
N LEU A 371 -37.51 -14.87 4.41
CA LEU A 371 -37.75 -13.90 5.49
C LEU A 371 -39.18 -13.33 5.35
N PRO A 372 -39.95 -13.23 6.45
CA PRO A 372 -41.30 -12.67 6.42
C PRO A 372 -41.32 -11.35 5.65
N LEU A 373 -42.34 -11.15 4.80
CA LEU A 373 -42.50 -9.99 3.92
C LEU A 373 -42.32 -8.63 4.65
N ALA A 374 -42.66 -8.58 5.94
CA ALA A 374 -42.49 -7.42 6.81
C ALA A 374 -41.02 -7.01 7.04
N LEU A 375 -40.06 -7.94 6.95
CA LEU A 375 -38.62 -7.69 7.15
C LEU A 375 -37.86 -7.45 5.83
N ARG A 376 -38.48 -7.72 4.67
CA ARG A 376 -37.89 -7.50 3.34
C ARG A 376 -37.90 -6.04 2.89
N ASN A 377 -38.82 -5.22 3.42
CA ASN A 377 -39.08 -3.86 2.97
C ASN A 377 -38.68 -2.77 3.97
N ASP A 378 -37.80 -3.07 4.91
CA ASP A 378 -37.27 -2.02 5.79
C ASP A 378 -36.36 -1.06 4.98
N SER A 379 -36.91 0.11 4.66
CA SER A 379 -36.24 1.20 3.95
C SER A 379 -35.01 1.72 4.71
N SER A 380 -34.89 1.42 6.02
CA SER A 380 -33.72 1.73 6.85
C SER A 380 -32.49 0.85 6.52
N ARG A 381 -32.67 -0.32 5.88
CA ARG A 381 -31.57 -1.17 5.37
C ARG A 381 -31.08 -0.77 3.99
N ARG A 382 -31.92 -0.17 3.13
CA ARG A 382 -31.52 0.27 1.77
C ARG A 382 -30.37 1.29 1.78
N ARG A 383 -30.20 2.06 2.86
CA ARG A 383 -29.10 3.04 3.01
C ARG A 383 -27.79 2.47 3.58
N ARG A 384 -27.74 1.17 3.91
CA ARG A 384 -26.54 0.51 4.45
C ARG A 384 -25.89 -0.39 3.40
N GLY A 385 -25.68 0.13 2.20
CA GLY A 385 -25.34 -0.66 1.01
C GLY A 385 -23.91 -0.49 0.52
N TRP A 386 -23.20 -1.62 0.35
CA TRP A 386 -21.86 -1.77 -0.24
C TRP A 386 -21.94 -1.96 -1.78
N THR A 387 -20.94 -1.41 -2.49
CA THR A 387 -20.52 -1.76 -3.87
C THR A 387 -18.99 -1.67 -3.92
N SER A 388 -18.32 -2.41 -4.80
CA SER A 388 -16.86 -2.22 -4.98
C SER A 388 -16.51 -0.91 -5.69
N GLU A 389 -17.52 -0.15 -6.14
CA GLU A 389 -17.39 1.04 -6.99
C GLU A 389 -17.24 2.33 -6.17
N ASP A 390 -17.60 2.27 -4.88
CA ASP A 390 -17.43 3.33 -3.87
C ASP A 390 -16.18 3.08 -3.00
#